data_AF-A0AAD9TZV9-F1
#
_entry.id   AF-A0AAD9TZV9-F1
#
_cell.length_a   1.000
_cell.length_b   1.000
_cell.length_c   1.000
_cell.angle_alpha   90.00
_cell.angle_beta   90.00
_cell.angle_gamma   90.00
#
_symmetry.space_group_name_H-M   'P 1'
#
loop_
_entity.id
_entity.type
_entity.pdbx_description
1 polymer ?
#
loop_
_entity_poly.entity_id
_entity_poly.type
_entity_poly.pdbx_seq_one_letter_code
_entity_poly.pdbx_strand_id
1 'polypeptide(L)'
;MYNFDHYSPVSSSIQNFELLVFGRNFFDHTIERNPIPLTFNNRKMVYHSSFVDEGVTKACGCPLLPLKSHIKGPAPASDQDKVDIADEAITFFRANVFFRNFDIKSSADKLLIYLTFYINVALKRLEGCRTLAEGTKAIINLGLEKVTVPGEPGFPFQGLFAVPQSQQEAELFRSYLKQIREETSGRLLSVAYRANGTPNKWWLAFAKRKFMNIIVPS
;
A
#
# COMPACT_ATOMS: atom_id res chain seq x y z
N MET A 1 -28.20 -13.78 2.62
CA MET A 1 -28.13 -12.34 2.87
C MET A 1 -26.94 -12.10 3.78
N TYR A 2 -25.81 -11.68 3.23
CA TYR A 2 -24.63 -11.34 4.04
C TYR A 2 -24.79 -9.91 4.57
N ASN A 3 -24.78 -9.77 5.88
CA ASN A 3 -24.78 -8.49 6.60
C ASN A 3 -23.43 -7.79 6.36
N PHE A 4 -23.45 -6.68 5.62
CA PHE A 4 -22.32 -5.75 5.47
C PHE A 4 -22.40 -4.66 6.54
N ASP A 5 -22.22 -4.99 7.82
CA ASP A 5 -22.27 -3.98 8.90
C ASP A 5 -21.17 -4.18 9.98
N HIS A 6 -20.01 -4.70 9.59
CA HIS A 6 -18.81 -4.61 10.43
C HIS A 6 -17.78 -3.67 9.79
N TYR A 7 -18.03 -2.37 9.93
CA TYR A 7 -17.00 -1.36 9.77
C TYR A 7 -15.99 -1.52 10.92
N SER A 8 -14.78 -2.00 10.60
CA SER A 8 -13.66 -2.06 11.56
C SER A 8 -13.35 -0.67 12.11
N PRO A 9 -13.03 -0.50 13.40
CA PRO A 9 -12.68 0.78 14.03
C PRO A 9 -11.56 1.55 13.29
N VAL A 10 -10.70 0.82 12.60
CA VAL A 10 -9.60 1.36 11.79
C VAL A 10 -10.13 2.08 10.55
N SER A 11 -11.16 1.53 9.90
CA SER A 11 -11.83 2.14 8.74
C SER A 11 -12.49 3.47 9.12
N SER A 12 -13.20 3.51 10.25
CA SER A 12 -13.83 4.73 10.76
C SER A 12 -12.81 5.82 11.10
N SER A 13 -11.65 5.45 11.64
CA SER A 13 -10.58 6.38 11.96
C SER A 13 -9.92 6.96 10.71
N ILE A 14 -9.70 6.13 9.69
CA ILE A 14 -9.17 6.55 8.39
C ILE A 14 -10.16 7.50 7.70
N GLN A 15 -11.46 7.15 7.69
CA GLN A 15 -12.50 8.01 7.13
C GLN A 15 -12.57 9.38 7.82
N ASN A 16 -12.47 9.42 9.16
CA ASN A 16 -12.43 10.67 9.91
C ASN A 16 -11.19 11.51 9.57
N PHE A 17 -10.02 10.88 9.43
CA PHE A 17 -8.81 11.56 8.98
C PHE A 17 -8.96 12.11 7.55
N GLU A 18 -9.54 11.34 6.65
CA GLU A 18 -9.77 11.78 5.27
C GLU A 18 -10.82 12.89 5.18
N LEU A 19 -11.88 12.84 6.00
CA LEU A 19 -12.85 13.94 6.14
C LEU A 19 -12.18 15.22 6.63
N LEU A 20 -11.22 15.11 7.56
CA LEU A 20 -10.43 16.25 8.03
C LEU A 20 -9.50 16.81 6.94
N VAL A 21 -8.86 15.93 6.15
CA VAL A 21 -7.88 16.34 5.13
C VAL A 21 -8.55 16.87 3.86
N PHE A 22 -9.69 16.32 3.47
CA PHE A 22 -10.32 16.59 2.19
C PHE A 22 -11.67 17.32 2.26
N GLY A 23 -12.23 17.49 3.47
CA GLY A 23 -13.54 18.10 3.68
C GLY A 23 -14.72 17.18 3.30
N ARG A 24 -15.94 17.55 3.73
CA ARG A 24 -17.16 16.76 3.52
C ARG A 24 -17.46 16.43 2.05
N ASN A 25 -17.09 17.31 1.12
CA ASN A 25 -17.36 17.16 -0.32
C ASN A 25 -16.52 16.06 -1.00
N PHE A 26 -15.54 15.46 -0.31
CA PHE A 26 -14.76 14.33 -0.83
C PHE A 26 -15.50 12.99 -0.71
N PHE A 27 -16.47 12.91 0.20
CA PHE A 27 -17.25 11.71 0.46
C PHE A 27 -18.74 12.01 0.28
N ASP A 28 -19.25 11.76 -0.92
CA ASP A 28 -20.69 11.61 -1.09
C ASP A 28 -21.01 10.41 -1.99
N HIS A 29 -21.30 9.30 -1.31
CA HIS A 29 -22.43 8.41 -1.57
C HIS A 29 -22.31 7.18 -0.67
N THR A 30 -22.51 7.39 0.63
CA THR A 30 -23.18 6.47 1.56
C THR A 30 -23.05 7.07 2.97
N ILE A 31 -24.21 7.29 3.61
CA ILE A 31 -24.43 7.52 5.04
C ILE A 31 -24.50 8.99 5.51
N GLU A 32 -25.73 9.49 5.63
CA GLU A 32 -26.13 10.46 6.67
C GLU A 32 -25.89 9.84 8.05
N ARG A 33 -24.94 10.35 8.85
CA ARG A 33 -25.00 10.25 10.31
C ARG A 33 -24.45 11.51 10.98
N ASN A 34 -25.15 11.89 12.05
CA ASN A 34 -25.01 13.09 12.86
C ASN A 34 -23.56 13.46 13.21
N PRO A 35 -23.21 14.76 13.26
CA PRO A 35 -21.87 15.20 13.62
C PRO A 35 -21.56 14.83 15.08
N ILE A 36 -20.61 13.92 15.28
CA ILE A 36 -20.02 13.63 16.60
C ILE A 36 -19.14 14.83 17.01
N PRO A 37 -19.17 15.29 18.28
CA PRO A 37 -18.43 16.48 18.71
C PRO A 37 -16.92 16.33 18.50
N LEU A 38 -16.32 17.37 17.91
CA LEU A 38 -14.89 17.47 17.64
C LEU A 38 -14.09 17.72 18.92
N THR A 39 -13.82 16.68 19.69
CA THR A 39 -12.66 16.65 20.62
C THR A 39 -11.64 15.64 20.11
N PHE A 40 -11.24 15.76 18.85
CA PHE A 40 -10.18 14.93 18.28
C PHE A 40 -8.84 15.59 18.54
N ASN A 41 -8.14 15.10 19.56
CA ASN A 41 -6.76 15.49 19.84
C ASN A 41 -5.92 15.31 18.57
N ASN A 42 -5.29 16.39 18.11
CA ASN A 42 -4.51 16.51 16.87
C ASN A 42 -3.17 15.74 16.93
N ARG A 43 -3.20 14.46 17.31
CA ARG A 43 -2.02 13.58 17.25
C ARG A 43 -1.95 13.02 15.83
N LYS A 44 -0.96 13.49 15.06
CA LYS A 44 -0.48 12.88 13.81
C LYS A 44 -0.32 11.37 14.02
N MET A 45 -1.29 10.58 13.57
CA MET A 45 -1.24 9.14 13.71
C MET A 45 -0.89 8.53 12.36
N VAL A 46 0.37 8.11 12.24
CA VAL A 46 0.79 7.19 11.18
C VAL A 46 0.18 5.82 11.49
N TYR A 47 -0.35 5.15 10.48
CA TYR A 47 -0.84 3.79 10.63
C TYR A 47 0.31 2.82 10.43
N HIS A 48 0.61 2.05 11.47
CA HIS A 48 1.66 1.02 11.49
C HIS A 48 1.05 -0.33 11.14
N SER A 49 1.89 -1.25 10.67
CA SER A 49 1.45 -2.61 10.41
C SER A 49 1.09 -3.34 11.71
N SER A 50 -0.02 -4.05 11.67
CA SER A 50 -0.50 -4.91 12.75
C SER A 50 0.03 -6.34 12.68
N PHE A 51 0.77 -6.70 11.62
CA PHE A 51 1.31 -8.05 11.46
C PHE A 51 2.48 -8.32 12.41
N VAL A 52 2.40 -9.47 13.08
CA VAL A 52 3.48 -10.00 13.91
C VAL A 52 4.54 -10.63 13.00
N ASP A 53 5.81 -10.29 13.23
CA ASP A 53 6.95 -10.76 12.44
C ASP A 53 7.92 -11.68 13.21
N GLU A 54 7.51 -12.13 14.41
CA GLU A 54 8.25 -13.09 15.21
C GLU A 54 8.29 -14.46 14.52
N GLY A 55 9.49 -15.05 14.42
CA GLY A 55 9.69 -16.34 13.76
C GLY A 55 9.54 -16.32 12.22
N VAL A 56 9.27 -15.15 11.62
CA VAL A 56 9.16 -14.99 10.16
C VAL A 56 10.55 -14.81 9.56
N THR A 57 10.82 -15.48 8.44
CA THR A 57 12.04 -15.28 7.64
C THR A 57 12.18 -13.81 7.26
N LYS A 58 13.40 -13.25 7.42
CA LYS A 58 13.70 -11.86 7.06
C LYS A 58 14.78 -11.84 5.99
N ALA A 59 14.66 -10.90 5.04
CA ALA A 59 15.68 -10.57 4.06
C ALA A 59 15.83 -9.06 4.00
N CYS A 60 17.06 -8.55 3.97
CA CYS A 60 17.38 -7.12 4.05
C CYS A 60 16.73 -6.42 5.28
N GLY A 61 16.52 -7.18 6.36
CA GLY A 61 15.83 -6.73 7.57
C GLY A 61 14.33 -6.47 7.40
N CYS A 62 13.71 -6.97 6.32
CA CYS A 62 12.27 -6.95 6.04
C CYS A 62 11.67 -8.35 6.20
N PRO A 63 10.49 -8.51 6.82
CA PRO A 63 9.86 -9.82 6.97
C PRO A 63 9.22 -10.28 5.66
N LEU A 64 9.37 -11.56 5.36
CA LEU A 64 8.65 -12.24 4.29
C LEU A 64 7.29 -12.70 4.83
N LEU A 65 6.37 -11.75 5.01
CA LEU A 65 5.03 -12.03 5.52
C LEU A 65 4.22 -12.90 4.54
N PRO A 66 3.35 -13.79 5.04
CA PRO A 66 2.49 -14.60 4.19
C PRO A 66 1.56 -13.75 3.31
N LEU A 67 1.30 -14.21 2.09
CA LEU A 67 0.41 -13.55 1.13
C LEU A 67 -0.68 -14.50 0.67
N LYS A 68 -1.90 -13.98 0.48
CA LYS A 68 -2.90 -14.70 -0.32
C LYS A 68 -2.61 -14.42 -1.79
N SER A 69 -1.90 -15.36 -2.42
CA SER A 69 -1.36 -15.13 -3.76
C SER A 69 -1.43 -16.39 -4.60
N HIS A 70 -1.71 -16.20 -5.90
CA HIS A 70 -1.54 -17.23 -6.92
C HIS A 70 -0.25 -17.05 -7.72
N ILE A 71 0.50 -15.98 -7.42
CA ILE A 71 1.74 -15.61 -8.08
C ILE A 71 2.87 -16.40 -7.45
N LYS A 72 3.72 -16.98 -8.30
CA LYS A 72 4.90 -17.72 -7.85
C LYS A 72 5.88 -16.79 -7.16
N GLY A 73 6.36 -17.19 -5.98
CA GLY A 73 7.41 -16.47 -5.27
C GLY A 73 7.66 -17.06 -3.88
N PRO A 74 8.58 -16.46 -3.12
CA PRO A 74 9.04 -16.98 -1.84
C PRO A 74 8.13 -16.65 -0.65
N ALA A 75 7.05 -15.88 -0.84
CA ALA A 75 6.11 -15.59 0.24
C ALA A 75 5.45 -16.89 0.75
N PRO A 76 5.36 -17.10 2.08
CA PRO A 76 4.53 -18.16 2.62
C PRO A 76 3.07 -17.99 2.17
N ALA A 77 2.35 -19.10 2.02
CA ALA A 77 0.94 -19.06 1.66
C ALA A 77 0.09 -18.57 2.85
N SER A 78 -0.87 -17.69 2.57
CA SER A 78 -1.95 -17.31 3.50
C SER A 78 -3.30 -17.80 2.97
N ASP A 79 -4.26 -18.00 3.87
CA ASP A 79 -5.64 -18.33 3.49
C ASP A 79 -6.28 -17.16 2.73
N GLN A 80 -7.11 -17.46 1.73
CA GLN A 80 -7.74 -16.44 0.87
C GLN A 80 -8.66 -15.49 1.63
N ASP A 81 -9.27 -15.96 2.73
CA ASP A 81 -10.17 -15.17 3.56
C ASP A 81 -9.45 -14.28 4.58
N LYS A 82 -8.12 -14.44 4.74
CA LYS A 82 -7.34 -13.62 5.67
C LYS A 82 -6.89 -12.32 5.02
N VAL A 83 -6.83 -11.26 5.82
CA VAL A 83 -6.18 -10.00 5.45
C VAL A 83 -4.67 -10.24 5.45
N ASP A 84 -3.97 -9.78 4.42
CA ASP A 84 -2.51 -9.75 4.40
C ASP A 84 -1.98 -8.31 4.34
N ILE A 85 -0.65 -8.16 4.32
CA ILE A 85 0.04 -6.86 4.35
C ILE A 85 -0.27 -6.00 3.12
N ALA A 86 -0.63 -6.58 1.97
CA ALA A 86 -0.99 -5.82 0.78
C ALA A 86 -2.37 -5.16 0.95
N ASP A 87 -3.32 -5.86 1.56
CA ASP A 87 -4.63 -5.30 1.93
C ASP A 87 -4.48 -4.18 2.96
N GLU A 88 -3.63 -4.40 3.97
CA GLU A 88 -3.33 -3.40 5.00
C GLU A 88 -2.70 -2.14 4.38
N ALA A 89 -1.74 -2.30 3.46
CA ALA A 89 -1.11 -1.18 2.77
C ALA A 89 -2.10 -0.38 1.92
N ILE A 90 -2.99 -1.03 1.16
CA ILE A 90 -4.05 -0.35 0.40
C ILE A 90 -4.99 0.38 1.35
N THR A 91 -5.39 -0.27 2.45
CA THR A 91 -6.29 0.32 3.44
C THR A 91 -5.68 1.58 4.08
N PHE A 92 -4.39 1.54 4.43
CA PHE A 92 -3.71 2.65 5.10
C PHE A 92 -3.16 3.72 4.14
N PHE A 93 -3.07 3.42 2.85
CA PHE A 93 -2.37 4.26 1.87
C PHE A 93 -2.81 5.73 1.92
N ARG A 94 -4.12 5.99 1.84
CA ARG A 94 -4.66 7.35 1.72
C ARG A 94 -4.36 8.19 2.96
N ALA A 95 -4.20 7.58 4.14
CA ALA A 95 -3.73 8.25 5.33
C ALA A 95 -2.20 8.38 5.34
N ASN A 96 -1.48 7.27 5.13
CA ASN A 96 -0.03 7.20 5.27
C ASN A 96 0.74 8.04 4.23
N VAL A 97 0.20 8.21 3.03
CA VAL A 97 0.83 8.97 1.93
C VAL A 97 1.10 10.45 2.28
N PHE A 98 0.42 11.00 3.28
CA PHE A 98 0.62 12.38 3.74
C PHE A 98 1.83 12.59 4.64
N PHE A 99 2.38 11.52 5.21
CA PHE A 99 3.44 11.64 6.20
C PHE A 99 4.81 11.68 5.52
N ARG A 100 5.62 12.66 5.94
CA ARG A 100 7.02 12.81 5.50
C ARG A 100 7.98 11.97 6.33
N ASN A 101 7.61 11.74 7.60
CA ASN A 101 8.38 10.95 8.55
C ASN A 101 7.50 9.77 8.99
N PHE A 102 8.08 8.58 8.98
CA PHE A 102 7.44 7.36 9.43
C PHE A 102 8.36 6.74 10.49
N ASP A 103 7.93 6.73 11.74
CA ASP A 103 8.68 6.09 12.83
C ASP A 103 8.53 4.56 12.71
N ILE A 104 9.62 3.81 12.71
CA ILE A 104 9.57 2.36 12.43
C ILE A 104 9.43 1.63 13.75
N LYS A 105 8.29 0.97 14.00
CA LYS A 105 8.03 0.23 15.25
C LYS A 105 8.28 -1.26 15.14
N SER A 106 8.19 -1.82 13.93
CA SER A 106 8.40 -3.24 13.65
C SER A 106 9.12 -3.43 12.32
N SER A 107 9.54 -4.66 12.01
CA SER A 107 10.07 -4.92 10.67
C SER A 107 8.96 -4.99 9.62
N ALA A 108 7.71 -5.32 10.02
CA ALA A 108 6.53 -5.23 9.17
C ALA A 108 6.24 -3.79 8.68
N ASP A 109 6.54 -2.77 9.49
CA ASP A 109 6.44 -1.37 9.06
C ASP A 109 7.32 -1.06 7.84
N LYS A 110 8.50 -1.69 7.72
CA LYS A 110 9.36 -1.50 6.55
C LYS A 110 8.67 -1.97 5.26
N LEU A 111 7.97 -3.09 5.33
CA LEU A 111 7.20 -3.61 4.21
C LEU A 111 5.98 -2.72 3.92
N LEU A 112 5.30 -2.21 4.94
CA LEU A 112 4.20 -1.25 4.79
C LEU A 112 4.67 0.05 4.13
N ILE A 113 5.83 0.59 4.52
CA ILE A 113 6.46 1.76 3.89
C ILE A 113 6.77 1.47 2.41
N TYR A 114 7.35 0.31 2.11
CA TYR A 114 7.62 -0.11 0.74
C TYR A 114 6.36 -0.16 -0.12
N LEU A 115 5.30 -0.77 0.39
CA LEU A 115 4.03 -0.90 -0.34
C LEU A 115 3.32 0.45 -0.49
N THR A 116 3.37 1.31 0.53
CA THR A 116 2.83 2.68 0.45
C THR A 116 3.54 3.47 -0.66
N PHE A 117 4.87 3.37 -0.75
CA PHE A 117 5.63 3.93 -1.86
C PHE A 117 5.23 3.30 -3.20
N TYR A 118 5.15 1.97 -3.28
CA TYR A 118 4.80 1.28 -4.52
C TYR A 118 3.40 1.66 -5.02
N ILE A 119 2.41 1.77 -4.13
CA ILE A 119 1.06 2.24 -4.47
C ILE A 119 1.14 3.67 -5.02
N ASN A 120 1.98 4.53 -4.46
CA ASN A 120 2.18 5.88 -4.98
C ASN A 120 2.73 5.87 -6.44
N VAL A 121 3.73 5.03 -6.72
CA VAL A 121 4.26 4.80 -8.08
C VAL A 121 3.19 4.25 -9.02
N ALA A 122 2.42 3.27 -8.56
CA ALA A 122 1.34 2.64 -9.30
C ALA A 122 0.22 3.63 -9.67
N LEU A 123 -0.21 4.47 -8.72
CA LEU A 123 -1.19 5.54 -9.00
C LEU A 123 -0.62 6.58 -9.97
N LYS A 124 0.68 6.88 -9.90
CA LYS A 124 1.35 7.76 -10.87
C LYS A 124 1.31 7.16 -12.28
N ARG A 125 1.57 5.86 -12.41
CA ARG A 125 1.47 5.14 -13.68
C ARG A 125 0.03 5.13 -14.24
N LEU A 126 -0.98 5.11 -13.37
CA LEU A 126 -2.39 5.12 -13.75
C LEU A 126 -2.96 6.52 -14.06
N GLU A 127 -2.28 7.62 -13.72
CA GLU A 127 -2.80 9.00 -13.84
C GLU A 127 -3.31 9.35 -15.26
N GLY A 128 -2.70 8.75 -16.29
CA GLY A 128 -3.07 8.95 -17.70
C GLY A 128 -4.03 7.91 -18.29
N CYS A 129 -4.27 6.79 -17.61
CA CYS A 129 -5.05 5.66 -18.13
C CYS A 129 -6.55 5.94 -18.00
N ARG A 130 -7.26 6.08 -19.13
CA ARG A 130 -8.68 6.47 -19.18
C ARG A 130 -9.63 5.29 -19.07
N THR A 131 -9.15 4.08 -19.36
CA THR A 131 -9.95 2.85 -19.29
C THR A 131 -9.32 1.83 -18.35
N LEU A 132 -10.14 0.91 -17.82
CA LEU A 132 -9.64 -0.23 -17.04
C LEU A 132 -8.64 -1.07 -17.84
N ALA A 133 -8.87 -1.30 -19.14
CA ALA A 133 -7.95 -2.07 -19.97
C ALA A 133 -6.55 -1.43 -20.08
N GLU A 134 -6.50 -0.11 -20.30
CA GLU A 134 -5.25 0.65 -20.29
C GLU A 134 -4.56 0.58 -18.92
N GLY A 135 -5.33 0.78 -17.85
CA GLY A 135 -4.82 0.71 -16.47
C GLY A 135 -4.25 -0.66 -16.13
N THR A 136 -4.97 -1.73 -16.46
CA THR A 136 -4.54 -3.12 -16.26
C THR A 136 -3.22 -3.38 -16.97
N LYS A 137 -3.10 -3.00 -18.24
CA LYS A 137 -1.84 -3.15 -18.98
C LYS A 137 -0.69 -2.37 -18.32
N ALA A 138 -0.94 -1.13 -17.92
CA ALA A 138 0.07 -0.25 -17.34
C ALA A 138 0.59 -0.77 -15.98
N ILE A 139 -0.30 -1.31 -15.16
CA ILE A 139 0.00 -1.84 -13.82
C ILE A 139 0.65 -3.22 -13.89
N ILE A 140 0.20 -4.11 -14.78
CA ILE A 140 0.88 -5.40 -15.01
C ILE A 140 2.33 -5.15 -15.44
N ASN A 141 2.54 -4.23 -16.39
CA ASN A 141 3.89 -3.89 -16.84
C ASN A 141 4.75 -3.35 -15.68
N LEU A 142 4.18 -2.51 -14.81
CA LEU A 142 4.87 -2.00 -13.62
C LEU A 142 5.24 -3.11 -12.63
N GLY A 143 4.35 -4.09 -12.39
CA GLY A 143 4.62 -5.23 -11.52
C GLY A 143 5.78 -6.11 -12.02
N LEU A 144 5.94 -6.21 -13.34
CA LEU A 144 6.97 -7.00 -14.00
C LEU A 144 8.33 -6.28 -14.15
N GLU A 145 8.39 -4.96 -13.91
CA GLU A 145 9.63 -4.20 -13.96
C GLU A 145 10.68 -4.75 -13.00
N LYS A 146 11.96 -4.63 -13.37
CA LYS A 146 13.08 -5.11 -12.55
C LYS A 146 13.03 -4.47 -11.17
N VAL A 147 12.97 -5.32 -10.15
CA VAL A 147 13.02 -4.88 -8.75
C VAL A 147 14.48 -4.67 -8.34
N THR A 148 14.77 -3.46 -7.86
CA THR A 148 16.06 -3.12 -7.22
C THR A 148 16.00 -3.45 -5.72
N VAL A 149 17.15 -3.81 -5.16
CA VAL A 149 17.33 -4.10 -3.72
C VAL A 149 18.33 -3.12 -3.08
N PRO A 150 18.44 -3.06 -1.73
CA PRO A 150 19.32 -2.11 -1.05
C PRO A 150 20.77 -2.27 -1.52
N GLY A 151 21.43 -1.14 -1.80
CA GLY A 151 22.78 -1.09 -2.36
C GLY A 151 22.84 -1.06 -3.89
N GLU A 152 21.74 -1.35 -4.60
CA GLU A 152 21.70 -1.22 -6.06
C GLU A 152 21.34 0.21 -6.51
N PRO A 153 21.87 0.68 -7.65
CA PRO A 153 21.44 1.94 -8.25
C PRO A 153 19.92 1.99 -8.46
N GLY A 154 19.30 3.09 -8.03
CA GLY A 154 17.85 3.29 -8.16
C GLY A 154 17.02 2.69 -7.02
N PHE A 155 17.62 2.09 -5.98
CA PHE A 155 16.88 1.74 -4.77
C PHE A 155 16.46 3.00 -4.01
N PRO A 156 15.15 3.23 -3.76
CA PRO A 156 14.66 4.55 -3.36
C PRO A 156 14.77 4.85 -1.86
N PHE A 157 15.09 3.86 -1.02
CA PHE A 157 15.11 4.01 0.44
C PHE A 157 16.52 4.02 1.01
N GLN A 158 16.95 5.16 1.55
CA GLN A 158 18.23 5.28 2.24
C GLN A 158 18.09 4.81 3.70
N GLY A 159 18.91 3.83 4.11
CA GLY A 159 19.00 3.36 5.50
C GLY A 159 17.80 2.58 6.05
N LEU A 160 16.68 2.48 5.32
CA LEU A 160 15.48 1.76 5.78
C LEU A 160 15.68 0.24 5.81
N PHE A 161 16.37 -0.29 4.80
CA PHE A 161 16.62 -1.70 4.60
C PHE A 161 18.12 -1.99 4.71
N ALA A 162 18.46 -3.14 5.27
CA ALA A 162 19.84 -3.59 5.33
C ALA A 162 20.32 -3.97 3.92
N VAL A 163 21.59 -3.68 3.63
CA VAL A 163 22.25 -4.20 2.41
C VAL A 163 22.30 -5.72 2.51
N PRO A 164 21.93 -6.47 1.45
CA PRO A 164 21.99 -7.93 1.49
C PRO A 164 23.43 -8.40 1.75
N GLN A 165 23.58 -9.38 2.63
CA GLN A 165 24.86 -9.97 3.03
C GLN A 165 25.36 -11.01 2.01
N SER A 166 24.48 -11.46 1.11
CA SER A 166 24.78 -12.47 0.09
C SER A 166 23.94 -12.27 -1.17
N GLN A 167 24.37 -12.84 -2.28
CA GLN A 167 23.60 -12.84 -3.52
C GLN A 167 22.27 -13.61 -3.37
N GLN A 168 22.26 -14.65 -2.53
CA GLN A 168 21.07 -15.44 -2.21
C GLN A 168 20.03 -14.59 -1.47
N GLU A 169 20.45 -13.80 -0.47
CA GLU A 169 19.55 -12.88 0.24
C GLU A 169 19.02 -11.79 -0.69
N ALA A 170 19.89 -11.24 -1.54
CA ALA A 170 19.50 -10.24 -2.53
C ALA A 170 18.40 -10.78 -3.46
N GLU A 171 18.55 -12.01 -3.96
CA GLU A 171 17.56 -12.62 -4.86
C GLU A 171 16.29 -13.04 -4.14
N LEU A 172 16.39 -13.52 -2.89
CA LEU A 172 15.23 -13.80 -2.04
C LEU A 172 14.39 -12.54 -1.83
N PHE A 173 15.03 -11.43 -1.44
CA PHE A 173 14.32 -10.17 -1.22
C PHE A 173 13.73 -9.63 -2.52
N ARG A 174 14.50 -9.65 -3.61
CA ARG A 174 14.03 -9.23 -4.94
C ARG A 174 12.79 -10.03 -5.38
N SER A 175 12.84 -11.35 -5.24
CA SER A 175 11.73 -12.23 -5.63
C SER A 175 10.49 -12.02 -4.77
N TYR A 176 10.66 -11.81 -3.45
CA TYR A 176 9.55 -11.48 -2.55
C TYR A 176 8.89 -10.15 -2.92
N LEU A 177 9.72 -9.11 -3.13
CA LEU A 177 9.24 -7.79 -3.53
C LEU A 177 8.56 -7.82 -4.91
N LYS A 178 9.02 -8.64 -5.84
CA LYS A 178 8.34 -8.83 -7.13
C LYS A 178 6.96 -9.44 -6.95
N GLN A 179 6.86 -10.54 -6.20
CA GLN A 179 5.58 -11.23 -5.94
C GLN A 179 4.55 -10.28 -5.30
N ILE A 180 4.96 -9.54 -4.26
CA ILE A 180 4.04 -8.65 -3.55
C ILE A 180 3.64 -7.41 -4.39
N ARG A 181 4.51 -6.94 -5.30
CA ARG A 181 4.18 -5.88 -6.26
C ARG A 181 3.09 -6.31 -7.22
N GLU A 182 3.20 -7.50 -7.78
CA GLU A 182 2.21 -8.02 -8.72
C GLU A 182 0.86 -8.27 -8.02
N GLU A 183 0.85 -8.78 -6.79
CA GLU A 183 -0.37 -8.92 -5.98
C GLU A 183 -1.01 -7.55 -5.67
N THR A 184 -0.20 -6.61 -5.16
CA THR A 184 -0.67 -5.26 -4.81
C THR A 184 -1.22 -4.55 -6.05
N SER A 185 -0.58 -4.74 -7.20
CA SER A 185 -1.01 -4.23 -8.50
C SER A 185 -2.41 -4.71 -8.88
N GLY A 186 -2.66 -6.02 -8.82
CA GLY A 186 -3.96 -6.59 -9.12
C GLY A 186 -5.06 -6.05 -8.20
N ARG A 187 -4.78 -5.96 -6.90
CA ARG A 187 -5.73 -5.46 -5.90
C ARG A 187 -5.98 -3.95 -6.02
N LEU A 188 -4.95 -3.16 -6.35
CA LEU A 188 -5.07 -1.71 -6.51
C LEU A 188 -6.01 -1.32 -7.66
N LEU A 189 -6.07 -2.10 -8.74
CA LEU A 189 -7.00 -1.83 -9.84
C LEU A 189 -8.46 -1.79 -9.37
N SER A 190 -8.83 -2.63 -8.40
CA SER A 190 -10.20 -2.70 -7.88
C SER A 190 -10.65 -1.43 -7.16
N VAL A 191 -9.71 -0.63 -6.65
CA VAL A 191 -10.00 0.64 -5.96
C VAL A 191 -9.72 1.86 -6.86
N ALA A 192 -8.77 1.74 -7.78
CA ALA A 192 -8.38 2.78 -8.73
C ALA A 192 -9.38 2.94 -9.90
N TYR A 193 -10.18 1.92 -10.19
CA TYR A 193 -11.26 1.96 -11.19
C TYR A 193 -12.60 1.60 -10.55
N ARG A 194 -13.68 2.19 -11.06
CA ARG A 194 -15.05 1.82 -10.70
C ARG A 194 -15.47 0.55 -11.43
N ALA A 195 -16.54 -0.09 -10.97
CA ALA A 195 -17.13 -1.26 -11.61
C ALA A 195 -17.51 -1.03 -13.10
N ASN A 196 -17.83 0.21 -13.48
CA ASN A 196 -18.11 0.59 -14.87
C ASN A 196 -16.84 0.83 -15.72
N GLY A 197 -15.65 0.51 -15.20
CA GLY A 197 -14.37 0.67 -15.88
C GLY A 197 -13.82 2.09 -15.93
N THR A 198 -14.51 3.08 -15.34
CA THR A 198 -14.04 4.47 -15.31
C THR A 198 -13.03 4.72 -14.18
N PRO A 199 -12.05 5.62 -14.36
CA PRO A 199 -11.08 5.93 -13.33
C PRO A 199 -11.71 6.53 -12.07
N ASN A 200 -11.25 6.09 -10.90
CA ASN A 200 -11.69 6.60 -9.61
C ASN A 200 -10.86 7.83 -9.23
N LYS A 201 -11.41 9.02 -9.49
CA LYS A 201 -10.75 10.31 -9.20
C LYS A 201 -10.28 10.45 -7.75
N TRP A 202 -10.96 9.79 -6.80
CA TRP A 202 -10.63 9.87 -5.38
C TRP A 202 -9.36 9.12 -5.03
N TRP A 203 -9.03 8.06 -5.78
CA TRP A 203 -7.74 7.37 -5.67
C TRP A 203 -6.67 8.03 -6.53
N LEU A 204 -7.00 8.41 -7.76
CA LEU A 204 -6.03 9.00 -8.69
C LEU A 204 -5.59 10.42 -8.29
N ALA A 205 -6.37 11.13 -7.47
CA ALA A 205 -5.95 12.42 -6.90
C ALA A 205 -4.62 12.34 -6.13
N PHE A 206 -4.25 11.15 -5.63
CA PHE A 206 -3.02 10.93 -4.89
C PHE A 206 -1.78 10.72 -5.78
N ALA A 207 -1.94 10.55 -7.10
CA ALA A 207 -0.84 10.32 -8.04
C ALA A 207 0.22 11.44 -8.04
N LYS A 208 -0.16 12.68 -7.67
CA LYS A 208 0.75 13.83 -7.60
C LYS A 208 1.43 13.99 -6.24
N ARG A 209 1.05 13.20 -5.23
CA ARG A 209 1.66 13.24 -3.89
C ARG A 209 2.96 12.47 -3.90
N LYS A 210 3.92 12.91 -3.08
CA LYS A 210 5.17 12.18 -2.83
C LYS A 210 5.13 11.64 -1.40
N PHE A 211 5.28 10.33 -1.25
CA PHE A 211 5.43 9.70 0.06
C PHE A 211 6.88 9.84 0.55
N MET A 212 7.07 10.27 1.80
CA MET A 212 8.41 10.45 2.43
C MET A 212 9.41 11.30 1.62
N ASN A 213 8.92 12.20 0.75
CA ASN A 213 9.74 12.96 -0.23
C ASN A 213 10.58 12.09 -1.18
N ILE A 214 10.27 10.79 -1.28
CA ILE A 214 10.93 9.88 -2.20
C ILE A 214 10.56 10.30 -3.63
N ILE A 215 11.58 10.45 -4.48
CA ILE A 215 11.38 10.77 -5.89
C ILE A 215 10.87 9.50 -6.58
N VAL A 216 9.60 9.53 -6.98
CA VAL A 216 9.03 8.52 -7.87
C VAL A 216 9.69 8.68 -9.24
N PRO A 217 10.33 7.63 -9.80
CA PRO A 217 10.81 7.65 -11.17
C PRO A 217 9.64 7.95 -12.11
N SER A 218 9.84 8.89 -13.03
CA SER A 218 8.87 9.30 -14.06
C SER A 218 8.67 8.21 -15.10
#